data_AF-A0A2V8RW59-F1
#
_entry.id   AF-A0A2V8RW59-F1
#
_cell.length_a   1.000
_cell.length_b   1.000
_cell.length_c   1.000
_cell.angle_alpha   90.00
_cell.angle_beta   90.00
_cell.angle_gamma   90.00
#
_symmetry.space_group_name_H-M   'P 1'
#
loop_
_entity.id
_entity.type
_entity.pdbx_description
1 polymer ?
#
loop_
_entity_poly.entity_id
_entity_poly.type
_entity_poly.pdbx_seq_one_letter_code
_entity_poly.pdbx_strand_id
1 'polypeptide(L)'
;MLLTRLISQLMPPSCIALHGTAVDTEGQRFALESGKRKTEDDILVVDRDRIPSLLFAEGEGIVPIEAVLARIEVKSVLTKQELRDAVYGSMSFLKVPLVLPDEDLQGGAALQCIFAFASDLAEMNEHARLTQLVQGERWDCIEGGTWNEETPPIHALCVVGKGMWAFGSRSKGEASGWGMCPADDVHSEVATFLALLLNTLPALREKRRSARLGSHLIDVEQQFRPV
;
A
#
# COMPACT_ATOMS: atom_id res chain seq x y z
N MET A 1 7.88 -8.32 -12.60
CA MET A 1 8.43 -7.74 -13.86
C MET A 1 7.39 -7.12 -14.79
N LEU A 2 6.36 -7.83 -15.26
CA LEU A 2 5.40 -7.26 -16.23
C LEU A 2 4.59 -6.08 -15.65
N LEU A 3 4.00 -6.27 -14.47
CA LEU A 3 3.21 -5.23 -13.80
C LEU A 3 4.06 -3.99 -13.45
N THR A 4 5.25 -4.18 -12.87
CA THR A 4 6.18 -3.08 -12.55
C THR A 4 6.49 -2.24 -13.79
N ARG A 5 6.83 -2.87 -14.93
CA ARG A 5 7.10 -2.15 -16.19
C ARG A 5 5.90 -1.36 -16.67
N LEU A 6 4.71 -1.96 -16.61
CA LEU A 6 3.49 -1.33 -17.05
C LEU A 6 3.14 -0.11 -16.17
N ILE A 7 3.27 -0.26 -14.85
CA ILE A 7 3.12 0.85 -13.90
C ILE A 7 4.15 1.94 -14.21
N SER A 8 5.44 1.61 -14.31
CA SER A 8 6.51 2.57 -14.57
C SER A 8 6.31 3.39 -15.85
N GLN A 9 5.66 2.84 -16.88
CA GLN A 9 5.37 3.56 -18.14
C GLN A 9 4.22 4.56 -18.02
N LEU A 10 3.29 4.33 -17.09
CA LEU A 10 2.10 5.16 -16.91
C LEU A 10 2.28 6.21 -15.81
N MET A 11 3.25 6.01 -14.92
CA MET A 11 3.47 6.90 -13.78
C MET A 11 3.98 8.28 -14.23
N PRO A 12 3.60 9.35 -13.51
CA PRO A 12 4.19 10.66 -13.74
C PRO A 12 5.70 10.60 -13.48
N PRO A 13 6.52 11.45 -14.13
CA PRO A 13 7.99 11.40 -14.00
C PRO A 13 8.53 11.53 -12.58
N SER A 14 7.72 12.07 -11.68
CA SER A 14 8.01 12.29 -10.26
C SER A 14 7.70 11.08 -9.38
N CYS A 15 7.10 10.02 -9.93
CA CYS A 15 6.92 8.76 -9.25
C CYS A 15 7.82 7.69 -9.87
N ILE A 16 8.28 6.74 -9.06
CA ILE A 16 8.97 5.54 -9.51
C ILE A 16 8.29 4.31 -8.91
N ALA A 17 8.20 3.24 -9.69
CA ALA A 17 7.84 1.92 -9.19
C ALA A 17 9.12 1.09 -9.06
N LEU A 18 9.34 0.50 -7.88
CA LEU A 18 10.53 -0.28 -7.56
C LEU A 18 10.17 -1.48 -6.68
N HIS A 19 11.05 -2.47 -6.68
CA HIS A 19 11.08 -3.54 -5.69
C HIS A 19 11.83 -3.01 -4.47
N GLY A 20 11.40 -3.25 -3.23
CA GLY A 20 12.14 -2.66 -2.12
C GLY A 20 11.53 -2.76 -0.75
N THR A 21 12.18 -2.08 0.19
CA THR A 21 11.79 -2.08 1.61
C THR A 21 11.49 -0.65 2.04
N ALA A 22 10.31 -0.44 2.60
CA ALA A 22 10.00 0.79 3.32
C ALA A 22 10.62 0.75 4.73
N VAL A 23 11.19 1.87 5.18
CA VAL A 23 11.79 2.01 6.52
C VAL A 23 11.30 3.28 7.22
N ASP A 24 11.27 3.25 8.55
CA ASP A 24 10.98 4.41 9.39
C ASP A 24 12.26 5.21 9.75
N THR A 25 12.09 6.24 10.60
CA THR A 25 13.17 7.12 11.08
C THR A 25 14.22 6.41 11.92
N GLU A 26 13.91 5.26 12.51
CA GLU A 26 14.87 4.45 13.28
C GLU A 26 15.61 3.44 12.39
N GLY A 27 15.30 3.40 11.09
CA GLY A 27 15.81 2.40 10.16
C GLY A 27 15.33 0.98 10.48
N GLN A 28 14.26 0.85 11.29
CA GLN A 28 13.71 -0.45 11.62
C GLN A 28 13.07 -1.06 10.37
N ARG A 29 13.38 -2.35 10.17
CA ARG A 29 12.80 -3.18 9.11
C ARG A 29 11.56 -3.85 9.68
N PHE A 30 10.44 -3.78 8.98
CA PHE A 30 9.23 -4.47 9.40
C PHE A 30 9.43 -5.99 9.29
N ALA A 31 9.44 -6.68 10.43
CA ALA A 31 9.49 -8.12 10.51
C ALA A 31 8.07 -8.68 10.65
N LEU A 32 7.76 -9.76 9.94
CA LEU A 32 6.68 -10.65 10.38
C LEU A 32 7.11 -11.23 11.74
N GLU A 33 6.31 -11.08 12.79
CA GLU A 33 6.56 -11.74 14.09
C GLU A 33 6.26 -13.26 14.02
N SER A 34 6.87 -13.95 13.06
CA SER A 34 6.80 -15.41 12.91
C SER A 34 8.15 -16.03 12.53
N GLY A 35 9.25 -15.31 12.71
CA GLY A 35 10.60 -15.78 12.36
C GLY A 35 10.89 -15.84 10.86
N LYS A 36 9.94 -15.43 10.01
CA LYS A 36 10.14 -15.24 8.58
C LYS A 36 10.31 -13.75 8.28
N ARG A 37 11.55 -13.32 8.01
CA ARG A 37 11.78 -12.00 7.43
C ARG A 37 11.19 -11.98 6.03
N LYS A 38 10.09 -11.24 5.82
CA LYS A 38 9.72 -10.80 4.48
C LYS A 38 10.26 -9.39 4.31
N THR A 39 11.50 -9.32 3.87
CA THR A 39 12.30 -8.10 3.79
C THR A 39 11.97 -7.23 2.58
N GLU A 40 11.21 -7.72 1.61
CA GLU A 40 11.02 -7.06 0.33
C GLU A 40 9.53 -7.03 -0.02
N ASP A 41 9.04 -5.83 -0.33
CA ASP A 41 7.73 -5.61 -0.92
C ASP A 41 7.83 -5.76 -2.43
N ASP A 42 6.81 -6.40 -3.03
CA ASP A 42 6.86 -6.70 -4.46
C ASP A 42 6.91 -5.43 -5.30
N ILE A 43 6.05 -4.43 -5.04
CA ILE A 43 6.14 -3.15 -5.74
C ILE A 43 5.80 -2.02 -4.76
N LEU A 44 6.72 -1.07 -4.64
CA LEU A 44 6.49 0.22 -4.01
C LEU A 44 6.39 1.29 -5.09
N VAL A 45 5.36 2.13 -5.00
CA VAL A 45 5.26 3.38 -5.79
C VAL A 45 5.69 4.52 -4.90
N VAL A 46 6.75 5.22 -5.30
CA VAL A 46 7.47 6.18 -4.45
C VAL A 46 7.50 7.55 -5.11
N ASP A 47 7.26 8.62 -4.35
CA ASP A 47 7.49 10.00 -4.78
C ASP A 47 9.00 10.31 -4.71
N ARG A 48 9.64 10.39 -5.88
CA ARG A 48 11.10 10.57 -5.97
C ARG A 48 11.52 12.02 -5.74
N ASP A 49 10.60 12.97 -5.88
CA ASP A 49 10.93 14.40 -5.81
C ASP A 49 11.04 14.90 -4.36
N ARG A 50 10.56 14.12 -3.39
CA ARG A 50 10.41 14.58 -1.99
C ARG A 50 11.43 14.03 -1.03
N ILE A 51 11.81 12.78 -1.20
CA ILE A 51 12.70 12.10 -0.28
C ILE A 51 13.70 11.33 -1.15
N PRO A 52 14.98 11.76 -1.22
CA PRO A 52 16.00 10.98 -1.88
C PRO A 52 16.02 9.61 -1.21
N SER A 53 15.82 8.54 -1.97
CA SER A 53 15.88 7.22 -1.37
C SER A 53 17.28 6.97 -0.84
N LEU A 54 17.32 6.35 0.34
CA LEU A 54 18.56 6.19 1.10
C LEU A 54 19.56 5.34 0.33
N LEU A 55 19.08 4.38 -0.48
CA LEU A 55 19.85 3.58 -1.42
C LEU A 55 18.99 3.21 -2.65
N PHE A 56 19.50 3.47 -3.86
CA PHE A 56 18.94 2.98 -5.12
C PHE A 56 19.99 2.15 -5.86
N ALA A 57 19.63 0.93 -6.26
CA ALA A 57 20.39 0.16 -7.24
C ALA A 57 19.39 -0.53 -8.18
N GLU A 58 19.49 -0.27 -9.49
CA GLU A 58 18.85 -1.07 -10.56
C GLU A 58 17.34 -1.43 -10.39
N GLY A 59 16.53 -0.55 -9.78
CA GLY A 59 15.09 -0.80 -9.59
C GLY A 59 14.74 -1.50 -8.27
N GLU A 60 15.75 -1.68 -7.41
CA GLU A 60 15.64 -2.05 -6.01
C GLU A 60 16.00 -0.86 -5.11
N GLY A 61 15.41 -0.77 -3.92
CA GLY A 61 15.76 0.31 -3.00
C GLY A 61 15.22 0.19 -1.58
N ILE A 62 15.89 0.91 -0.68
CA ILE A 62 15.40 1.18 0.67
C ILE A 62 14.89 2.62 0.69
N VAL A 63 13.61 2.77 0.99
CA VAL A 63 12.90 4.05 0.89
C VAL A 63 12.26 4.43 2.22
N PRO A 64 12.33 5.69 2.65
CA PRO A 64 11.56 6.13 3.80
C PRO A 64 10.06 5.97 3.55
N ILE A 65 9.31 5.52 4.56
CA ILE A 65 7.89 5.22 4.44
C ILE A 65 7.04 6.42 3.99
N GLU A 66 7.47 7.64 4.32
CA GLU A 66 6.82 8.88 3.93
C GLU A 66 6.87 9.11 2.41
N ALA A 67 7.85 8.52 1.72
CA ALA A 67 7.98 8.58 0.27
C ALA A 67 7.04 7.58 -0.44
N VAL A 68 6.58 6.54 0.27
CA VAL A 68 5.79 5.44 -0.30
C VAL A 68 4.32 5.86 -0.46
N LEU A 69 3.87 6.01 -1.70
CA LEU A 69 2.50 6.37 -2.03
C LEU A 69 1.59 5.14 -2.16
N ALA A 70 2.13 4.02 -2.64
CA ALA A 70 1.40 2.76 -2.73
C ALA A 70 2.33 1.56 -2.53
N ARG A 71 1.79 0.51 -1.91
CA ARG A 71 2.39 -0.81 -1.74
C ARG A 71 1.50 -1.82 -2.45
N ILE A 72 2.05 -2.55 -3.42
CA ILE A 72 1.32 -3.53 -4.22
C ILE A 72 2.00 -4.89 -4.01
N GLU A 73 1.28 -5.81 -3.38
CA GLU A 73 1.66 -7.21 -3.25
C GLU A 73 1.23 -7.97 -4.51
N VAL A 74 2.14 -8.71 -5.13
CA VAL A 74 1.92 -9.38 -6.42
C VAL A 74 1.96 -10.89 -6.25
N LYS A 75 0.89 -11.58 -6.69
CA LYS A 75 0.76 -13.04 -6.60
C LYS A 75 0.55 -13.70 -7.94
N SER A 76 1.23 -14.84 -8.14
CA SER A 76 0.96 -15.70 -9.31
C SER A 76 -0.43 -16.33 -9.19
N VAL A 77 -0.74 -16.91 -8.03
CA VAL A 77 -2.06 -17.45 -7.70
C VAL A 77 -2.41 -16.97 -6.29
N LEU A 78 -3.56 -16.32 -6.14
CA LEU A 78 -4.03 -15.85 -4.84
C LEU A 78 -4.75 -16.99 -4.12
N THR A 79 -4.12 -17.54 -3.09
CA THR A 79 -4.72 -18.52 -2.17
C THR A 79 -5.19 -17.85 -0.89
N LYS A 80 -5.93 -18.59 -0.04
CA LYS A 80 -6.31 -18.09 1.28
C LYS A 80 -5.09 -17.68 2.12
N GLN A 81 -4.01 -18.47 2.07
CA GLN A 81 -2.78 -18.17 2.82
C GLN A 81 -2.08 -16.93 2.27
N GLU A 82 -1.98 -16.81 0.95
CA GLU A 82 -1.35 -15.64 0.32
C GLU A 82 -2.13 -14.35 0.62
N LEU A 83 -3.47 -14.42 0.63
CA LEU A 83 -4.31 -13.30 1.01
C LEU A 83 -4.11 -12.93 2.49
N ARG A 84 -4.02 -13.93 3.37
CA ARG A 84 -3.73 -13.71 4.80
C ARG A 84 -2.39 -13.03 5.02
N ASP A 85 -1.35 -13.49 4.35
CA ASP A 85 -0.01 -12.92 4.47
C ASP A 85 0.04 -11.49 3.91
N ALA A 86 -0.67 -11.22 2.81
CA ALA A 86 -0.79 -9.89 2.22
C ALA A 86 -1.53 -8.90 3.15
N VAL A 87 -2.63 -9.34 3.76
CA VAL A 87 -3.40 -8.56 4.75
C VAL A 87 -2.54 -8.26 5.97
N TYR A 88 -1.84 -9.26 6.52
CA TYR A 88 -0.93 -9.07 7.65
C TYR A 88 0.16 -8.04 7.32
N GLY A 89 0.84 -8.20 6.18
CA GLY A 89 1.88 -7.28 5.73
C GLY A 89 1.36 -5.85 5.58
N SER A 90 0.14 -5.69 5.07
CA SER A 90 -0.50 -4.39 4.97
C SER A 90 -0.80 -3.75 6.32
N MET A 91 -1.38 -4.51 7.26
CA MET A 91 -1.66 -4.01 8.61
C MET A 91 -0.38 -3.60 9.34
N SER A 92 0.67 -4.43 9.24
CA SER A 92 1.99 -4.10 9.79
C SER A 92 2.56 -2.82 9.19
N PHE A 93 2.41 -2.62 7.88
CA PHE A 93 2.86 -1.40 7.21
C PHE A 93 2.08 -0.15 7.67
N LEU A 94 0.75 -0.25 7.82
CA LEU A 94 -0.10 0.87 8.18
C LEU A 94 0.06 1.34 9.64
N LYS A 95 0.60 0.50 10.52
CA LYS A 95 0.91 0.88 11.91
C LYS A 95 2.06 1.86 12.05
N VAL A 96 2.90 1.94 11.04
CA VAL A 96 4.13 2.70 11.12
C VAL A 96 3.77 4.18 11.17
N PRO A 97 4.18 4.89 12.22
CA PRO A 97 3.85 6.31 12.35
C PRO A 97 4.51 7.08 11.21
N LEU A 98 3.71 7.88 10.50
CA LEU A 98 4.23 8.83 9.54
C LEU A 98 4.64 10.09 10.30
N VAL A 99 5.89 10.52 10.15
CA VAL A 99 6.33 11.80 10.71
C VAL A 99 5.92 12.92 9.76
N LEU A 100 4.68 13.37 9.91
CA LEU A 100 4.14 14.53 9.20
C LEU A 100 4.13 15.72 10.17
N PRO A 101 4.64 16.90 9.79
CA PRO A 101 4.72 18.06 10.68
C PRO A 101 3.36 18.73 10.95
N ASP A 102 2.30 18.33 10.24
CA ASP A 102 0.94 18.84 10.45
C ASP A 102 0.06 17.69 10.99
N GLU A 103 -0.50 17.89 12.20
CA GLU A 103 -1.37 16.91 12.89
C GLU A 103 -2.69 16.62 12.14
N ASP A 104 -3.05 17.45 11.16
CA ASP A 104 -4.35 17.44 10.46
C ASP A 104 -4.46 16.47 9.27
N LEU A 105 -3.42 15.69 8.97
CA LEU A 105 -3.42 14.82 7.79
C LEU A 105 -4.06 13.45 8.05
N GLN A 106 -5.34 13.47 8.42
CA GLN A 106 -6.19 12.29 8.26
C GLN A 106 -6.19 11.83 6.79
N GLY A 107 -5.75 10.60 6.55
CA GLY A 107 -5.81 9.95 5.24
C GLY A 107 -4.59 10.17 4.33
N GLY A 108 -3.38 10.27 4.89
CA GLY A 108 -2.11 10.22 4.17
C GLY A 108 -1.49 8.81 4.06
N ALA A 109 -2.15 7.76 4.55
CA ALA A 109 -1.64 6.39 4.48
C ALA A 109 -1.36 5.95 3.03
N ALA A 110 -0.33 5.11 2.85
CA ALA A 110 0.00 4.59 1.53
C ALA A 110 -1.12 3.65 1.08
N LEU A 111 -1.46 3.69 -0.20
CA LEU A 111 -2.44 2.78 -0.77
C LEU A 111 -1.93 1.34 -0.66
N GLN A 112 -2.75 0.45 -0.11
CA GLN A 112 -2.39 -0.95 0.09
C GLN A 112 -3.15 -1.81 -0.91
N CYS A 113 -2.43 -2.47 -1.80
CA CYS A 113 -3.00 -3.17 -2.94
C CYS A 113 -2.52 -4.61 -3.02
N ILE A 114 -3.39 -5.46 -3.56
CA ILE A 114 -3.04 -6.82 -3.98
C ILE A 114 -3.36 -6.94 -5.46
N PHE A 115 -2.41 -7.47 -6.22
CA PHE A 115 -2.57 -7.84 -7.62
C PHE A 115 -2.24 -9.31 -7.80
N ALA A 116 -3.15 -10.09 -8.38
CA ALA A 116 -2.91 -11.50 -8.66
C ALA A 116 -3.23 -11.88 -10.11
N PHE A 117 -2.41 -12.75 -10.69
CA PHE A 117 -2.61 -13.26 -12.05
C PHE A 117 -3.65 -14.38 -12.14
N ALA A 118 -3.91 -15.06 -11.02
CA ALA A 118 -4.91 -16.12 -10.91
C ALA A 118 -5.40 -16.21 -9.46
N SER A 119 -6.44 -17.01 -9.27
CA SER A 119 -7.00 -17.35 -7.97
C SER A 119 -7.31 -18.85 -7.92
N ASP A 120 -7.16 -19.46 -6.75
CA ASP A 120 -7.57 -20.84 -6.47
C ASP A 120 -9.09 -20.99 -6.23
N LEU A 121 -9.81 -19.87 -6.24
CA LEU A 121 -11.22 -19.79 -5.88
C LEU A 121 -12.12 -20.06 -7.08
N ALA A 122 -12.99 -21.07 -6.95
CA ALA A 122 -13.92 -21.48 -7.99
C ALA A 122 -15.19 -20.62 -8.03
N GLU A 123 -15.92 -20.52 -6.91
CA GLU A 123 -17.30 -19.99 -6.90
C GLU A 123 -17.48 -18.65 -6.18
N MET A 124 -16.77 -18.43 -5.08
CA MET A 124 -16.85 -17.18 -4.32
C MET A 124 -15.97 -16.09 -4.96
N ASN A 125 -16.38 -14.83 -4.83
CA ASN A 125 -15.54 -13.71 -5.27
C ASN A 125 -14.45 -13.38 -4.22
N GLU A 126 -13.38 -12.75 -4.67
CA GLU A 126 -12.19 -12.50 -3.84
C GLU A 126 -12.43 -11.48 -2.72
N HIS A 127 -13.31 -10.51 -2.94
CA HIS A 127 -13.71 -9.56 -1.90
C HIS A 127 -14.46 -10.23 -0.75
N ALA A 128 -15.33 -11.20 -1.05
CA ALA A 128 -16.01 -11.99 -0.02
C ALA A 128 -15.00 -12.84 0.77
N ARG A 129 -14.00 -13.43 0.10
CA ARG A 129 -12.90 -14.13 0.79
C ARG A 129 -12.13 -13.19 1.73
N LEU A 130 -11.78 -12.00 1.24
CA LEU A 130 -11.12 -10.98 2.04
C LEU A 130 -11.98 -10.62 3.26
N THR A 131 -13.25 -10.28 3.06
CA THR A 131 -14.17 -9.88 4.13
C THR A 131 -14.28 -10.96 5.21
N GLN A 132 -14.49 -12.23 4.82
CA GLN A 132 -14.53 -13.36 5.75
C GLN A 132 -13.23 -13.54 6.52
N LEU A 133 -12.08 -13.36 5.85
CA LEU A 133 -10.77 -13.47 6.47
C LEU A 133 -10.55 -12.36 7.51
N VAL A 134 -10.84 -11.09 7.17
CA VAL A 134 -10.57 -9.98 8.10
C VAL A 134 -11.52 -10.00 9.30
N GLN A 135 -12.78 -10.41 9.11
CA GLN A 135 -13.78 -10.50 10.17
C GLN A 135 -13.66 -11.78 11.02
N GLY A 136 -13.18 -12.88 10.43
CA GLY A 136 -13.16 -14.20 11.06
C GLY A 136 -11.89 -14.51 11.85
N GLU A 137 -10.88 -13.65 11.80
CA GLU A 137 -9.58 -13.86 12.43
C GLU A 137 -9.23 -12.73 13.40
N ARG A 138 -8.52 -13.08 14.47
CA ARG A 138 -7.91 -12.11 15.37
C ARG A 138 -6.53 -11.73 14.85
N TRP A 139 -6.27 -10.44 14.76
CA TRP A 139 -5.00 -9.91 14.24
C TRP A 139 -4.20 -9.28 15.36
N ASP A 140 -3.10 -9.93 15.75
CA ASP A 140 -2.21 -9.41 16.82
C ASP A 140 -1.57 -8.07 16.41
N CYS A 141 -1.49 -7.82 15.10
CA CYS A 141 -1.13 -6.54 14.52
C CYS A 141 -2.30 -5.54 14.46
N ILE A 142 -3.28 -5.58 15.37
CA ILE A 142 -4.28 -4.50 15.55
C ILE A 142 -4.57 -4.35 17.05
N GLU A 143 -4.61 -3.12 17.55
CA GLU A 143 -5.04 -2.87 18.92
C GLU A 143 -6.52 -3.26 19.09
N GLY A 144 -6.82 -4.16 20.04
CA GLY A 144 -8.14 -4.78 20.17
C GLY A 144 -8.35 -6.04 19.32
N GLY A 145 -7.48 -6.29 18.33
CA GLY A 145 -7.44 -7.54 17.56
C GLY A 145 -8.51 -7.71 16.48
N THR A 146 -9.35 -6.69 16.24
CA THR A 146 -10.45 -6.72 15.27
C THR A 146 -10.43 -5.50 14.36
N TRP A 147 -10.84 -5.70 13.11
CA TRP A 147 -10.83 -4.70 12.05
C TRP A 147 -12.04 -3.72 12.09
N ASN A 148 -11.85 -2.48 11.64
CA ASN A 148 -12.90 -1.45 11.45
C ASN A 148 -13.28 -1.31 9.97
N GLU A 149 -14.57 -1.45 9.65
CA GLU A 149 -15.12 -1.34 8.28
C GLU A 149 -14.81 -0.03 7.55
N GLU A 150 -14.56 1.05 8.28
CA GLU A 150 -14.28 2.37 7.72
C GLU A 150 -12.86 2.52 7.16
N THR A 151 -11.93 1.63 7.54
CA THR A 151 -10.51 1.68 7.14
C THR A 151 -9.98 0.28 6.82
N PRO A 152 -10.23 -0.27 5.62
CA PRO A 152 -9.75 -1.60 5.27
C PRO A 152 -8.22 -1.66 5.20
N PRO A 153 -7.61 -2.78 5.67
CA PRO A 153 -6.18 -2.98 5.53
C PRO A 153 -5.78 -3.05 4.05
N ILE A 154 -6.66 -3.53 3.18
CA ILE A 154 -6.45 -3.58 1.74
C ILE A 154 -7.41 -2.58 1.10
N HIS A 155 -6.86 -1.63 0.36
CA HIS A 155 -7.65 -0.60 -0.32
C HIS A 155 -8.08 -1.05 -1.71
N ALA A 156 -7.32 -1.94 -2.36
CA ALA A 156 -7.68 -2.51 -3.65
C ALA A 156 -7.15 -3.94 -3.83
N LEU A 157 -7.96 -4.77 -4.51
CA LEU A 157 -7.66 -6.15 -4.83
C LEU A 157 -8.03 -6.38 -6.30
N CYS A 158 -7.04 -6.70 -7.13
CA CYS A 158 -7.25 -7.03 -8.54
C CYS A 158 -6.80 -8.46 -8.79
N VAL A 159 -7.67 -9.27 -9.38
CA VAL A 159 -7.35 -10.62 -9.82
C VAL A 159 -7.73 -10.77 -11.28
N VAL A 160 -6.72 -10.98 -12.13
CA VAL A 160 -6.89 -11.08 -13.60
C VAL A 160 -7.88 -12.20 -13.92
N GLY A 161 -8.88 -11.88 -14.76
CA GLY A 161 -9.93 -12.83 -15.14
C GLY A 161 -10.98 -13.11 -14.05
N LYS A 162 -10.95 -12.41 -12.91
CA LYS A 162 -11.98 -12.48 -11.85
C LYS A 162 -12.61 -11.13 -11.56
N GLY A 163 -11.82 -10.06 -11.49
CA GLY A 163 -12.30 -8.71 -11.25
C GLY A 163 -11.36 -7.85 -10.41
N MET A 164 -11.80 -6.63 -10.16
CA MET A 164 -11.12 -5.65 -9.32
C MET A 164 -12.12 -5.11 -8.30
N TRP A 165 -11.69 -5.06 -7.04
CA TRP A 165 -12.44 -4.51 -5.93
C TRP A 165 -11.63 -3.39 -5.30
N ALA A 166 -12.27 -2.27 -4.98
CA ALA A 166 -11.62 -1.15 -4.33
C ALA A 166 -12.53 -0.53 -3.27
N PHE A 167 -11.94 -0.12 -2.16
CA PHE A 167 -12.63 0.64 -1.14
C PHE A 167 -12.43 2.13 -1.36
N GLY A 168 -13.52 2.89 -1.30
CA GLY A 168 -13.46 4.34 -1.40
C GLY A 168 -14.85 4.95 -1.45
N SER A 169 -14.89 6.28 -1.57
CA SER A 169 -16.13 7.00 -1.76
C SER A 169 -16.49 7.03 -3.25
N ARG A 170 -17.74 6.67 -3.58
CA ARG A 170 -18.22 6.66 -4.99
C ARG A 170 -18.51 8.06 -5.51
N SER A 171 -18.80 9.01 -4.62
CA SER A 171 -19.01 10.41 -4.98
C SER A 171 -18.75 11.33 -3.77
N LYS A 172 -18.52 12.62 -4.01
CA LYS A 172 -18.20 13.58 -2.94
C LYS A 172 -19.37 13.67 -1.95
N GLY A 173 -19.19 13.17 -0.73
CA GLY A 173 -20.19 13.19 0.34
C GLY A 173 -20.92 11.86 0.56
N GLU A 174 -20.63 10.83 -0.24
CA GLU A 174 -21.11 9.47 0.02
C GLU A 174 -20.21 8.72 1.01
N ALA A 175 -20.83 7.88 1.83
CA ALA A 175 -20.12 6.97 2.72
C ALA A 175 -19.17 6.07 1.90
N SER A 176 -17.97 5.87 2.43
CA SER A 176 -17.00 4.96 1.83
C SER A 176 -17.55 3.54 1.80
N GLY A 177 -17.27 2.81 0.72
CA GLY A 177 -17.67 1.43 0.58
C GLY A 177 -16.90 0.73 -0.53
N TRP A 178 -17.14 -0.58 -0.64
CA TRP A 178 -16.54 -1.39 -1.69
C TRP A 178 -17.25 -1.19 -3.03
N GLY A 179 -16.46 -0.94 -4.08
CA GLY A 179 -16.86 -1.00 -5.49
C GLY A 179 -16.23 -2.21 -6.17
N MET A 180 -16.83 -2.65 -7.28
CA MET A 180 -16.33 -3.77 -8.08
C MET A 180 -16.38 -3.43 -9.57
N CYS A 181 -15.30 -3.76 -10.28
CA CYS A 181 -15.24 -3.89 -11.72
C CYS A 181 -15.09 -5.38 -12.06
N PRO A 182 -16.05 -6.02 -12.76
CA PRO A 182 -15.93 -7.41 -13.16
C PRO A 182 -14.84 -7.56 -14.23
N ALA A 183 -14.28 -8.77 -14.35
CA ALA A 183 -13.39 -9.08 -15.47
C ALA A 183 -14.17 -9.23 -16.78
N ASP A 184 -13.53 -8.88 -17.88
CA ASP A 184 -14.06 -9.02 -19.23
C ASP A 184 -12.96 -9.42 -20.23
N ASP A 185 -13.33 -9.60 -21.50
CA ASP A 185 -12.41 -10.06 -22.56
C ASP A 185 -11.31 -9.05 -22.91
N VAL A 186 -11.41 -7.80 -22.42
CA VAL A 186 -10.43 -6.73 -22.67
C VAL A 186 -9.65 -6.34 -21.41
N HIS A 187 -9.81 -7.10 -20.33
CA HIS A 187 -9.16 -6.88 -19.04
C HIS A 187 -9.46 -5.51 -18.40
N SER A 188 -10.72 -5.06 -18.45
CA SER A 188 -11.17 -3.82 -17.80
C SER A 188 -10.85 -3.76 -16.30
N GLU A 189 -10.77 -4.91 -15.62
CA GLU A 189 -10.37 -4.99 -14.22
C GLU A 189 -8.93 -4.51 -13.99
N VAL A 190 -8.03 -4.81 -14.93
CA VAL A 190 -6.62 -4.39 -14.88
C VAL A 190 -6.52 -2.91 -15.20
N ALA A 191 -7.24 -2.44 -16.24
CA ALA A 191 -7.30 -1.02 -16.57
C ALA A 191 -7.86 -0.19 -15.41
N THR A 192 -8.89 -0.69 -14.73
CA THR A 192 -9.50 -0.05 -13.57
C THR A 192 -8.55 -0.01 -12.37
N PHE A 193 -7.80 -1.09 -12.13
CA PHE A 193 -6.75 -1.11 -11.10
C PHE A 193 -5.68 -0.03 -11.34
N LEU A 194 -5.22 0.10 -12.58
CA LEU A 194 -4.23 1.13 -12.96
C LEU A 194 -4.81 2.54 -12.87
N ALA A 195 -6.06 2.73 -13.31
CA ALA A 195 -6.75 4.00 -13.20
C ALA A 195 -6.92 4.44 -11.74
N LEU A 196 -7.23 3.50 -10.83
CA LEU A 196 -7.25 3.77 -9.39
C LEU A 196 -5.91 4.32 -8.93
N LEU A 197 -4.80 3.63 -9.24
CA LEU A 197 -3.46 4.10 -8.87
C LEU A 197 -3.20 5.52 -9.41
N LEU A 198 -3.38 5.72 -10.71
CA LEU A 198 -3.07 6.99 -11.37
C LEU A 198 -3.93 8.16 -10.85
N ASN A 199 -5.17 7.90 -10.45
CA ASN A 199 -6.08 8.92 -9.92
C ASN A 199 -5.83 9.21 -8.43
N THR A 200 -5.42 8.20 -7.65
CA THR A 200 -5.22 8.34 -6.19
C THR A 200 -3.85 8.90 -5.84
N LEU A 201 -2.81 8.54 -6.59
CA LEU A 201 -1.43 8.96 -6.29
C LEU A 201 -1.25 10.48 -6.20
N PRO A 202 -1.80 11.32 -7.11
CA PRO A 202 -1.67 12.78 -6.99
C PRO A 202 -2.27 13.34 -5.69
N ALA A 203 -3.41 12.81 -5.24
CA ALA A 203 -4.04 13.24 -4.00
C ALA A 203 -3.23 12.82 -2.76
N LEU A 204 -2.70 11.59 -2.75
CA LEU A 204 -1.81 11.12 -1.69
C LEU A 204 -0.52 11.93 -1.63
N ARG A 205 0.01 12.31 -2.80
CA ARG A 205 1.14 13.24 -2.88
C ARG A 205 0.76 14.55 -2.22
N GLU A 206 -0.30 15.23 -2.59
CA GLU A 206 -0.59 16.52 -1.94
C GLU A 206 -0.71 16.40 -0.41
N LYS A 207 -1.37 15.35 0.09
CA LYS A 207 -1.44 15.08 1.52
C LYS A 207 -0.09 14.83 2.18
N ARG A 208 0.87 14.22 1.48
CA ARG A 208 2.22 13.95 2.02
C ARG A 208 3.22 15.09 1.81
N ARG A 209 2.77 16.26 1.35
CA ARG A 209 3.65 17.37 0.94
C ARG A 209 4.53 17.88 2.07
N SER A 210 4.05 17.79 3.30
CA SER A 210 4.76 18.32 4.46
C SER A 210 5.76 17.33 5.07
N ALA A 211 5.85 16.07 4.61
CA ALA A 211 6.83 15.11 5.10
C ALA A 211 8.27 15.66 5.01
N ARG A 212 9.04 15.60 6.11
CA ARG A 212 10.36 16.22 6.21
C ARG A 212 11.44 15.17 6.29
N LEU A 213 12.30 15.06 5.27
CA LEU A 213 13.50 14.20 5.32
C LEU A 213 14.40 14.49 6.53
N GLY A 214 14.40 15.73 7.04
CA GLY A 214 15.17 16.11 8.22
C GLY A 214 14.96 15.17 9.41
N SER A 215 13.73 14.68 9.65
CA SER A 215 13.47 13.76 10.77
C SER A 215 14.19 12.40 10.65
N HIS A 216 14.65 12.03 9.45
CA HIS A 216 15.44 10.82 9.21
C HIS A 216 16.96 11.04 9.34
N LEU A 217 17.41 12.29 9.31
CA LEU A 217 18.83 12.63 9.26
C LEU A 217 19.34 13.30 10.54
N ILE A 218 18.45 13.92 11.30
CA ILE A 218 18.77 14.71 12.49
C ILE A 218 17.73 14.47 13.57
N ASP A 219 18.20 14.30 14.80
CA ASP A 219 17.36 14.25 15.99
C ASP A 219 16.85 15.67 16.29
N VAL A 220 15.60 15.94 15.90
CA VAL A 220 15.00 17.29 15.93
C VAL A 220 14.91 17.84 17.35
N GLU A 221 14.86 16.97 18.37
CA GLU A 221 14.83 17.38 19.79
C GLU A 221 16.14 18.01 20.26
N GLN A 222 17.26 17.75 19.58
CA GLN A 222 18.58 18.21 20.03
C GLN A 222 18.99 19.59 19.47
N GLN A 223 18.28 20.13 18.48
CA GLN A 223 18.86 21.20 17.65
C GLN A 223 18.41 22.64 17.98
N PHE A 224 17.16 22.85 18.40
CA PHE A 224 16.67 24.20 18.71
C PHE A 224 16.38 24.33 20.20
N ARG A 225 17.42 24.66 20.97
CA ARG A 225 17.21 25.22 22.29
C ARG A 225 16.73 26.66 22.13
N PRO A 226 15.64 27.07 22.79
CA PRO A 226 15.27 28.48 22.84
C PRO A 226 16.45 29.28 23.42
N VAL A 227 16.77 30.40 22.77
CA VAL A 227 17.74 31.38 23.25
C VAL A 227 17.07 32.25 24.32
#